data_AF-K0Z8U7-F1
#
_entry.id   AF-K0Z8U7-F1
#
_cell.length_a   1.000
_cell.length_b   1.000
_cell.length_c   1.000
_cell.angle_alpha   90.00
_cell.angle_beta   90.00
_cell.angle_gamma   90.00
#
_symmetry.space_group_name_H-M   'P 1'
#
loop_
_entity.id
_entity.type
_entity.pdbx_description
1 polymer ?
#
loop_
_entity_poly.entity_id
_entity_poly.type
_entity_poly.pdbx_seq_one_letter_code
_entity_poly.pdbx_strand_id
1 'polypeptide(L)'
;MKNKKEVYGFRKSKVAKTLCGAVLGTALIAFADKAVFADEVTETTSTSTVEVATTGNPATNLPEAQGEMSQVAKESQAKAGSKDSALPVEVSSADLDKAVADAK
;
A
#
# COMPACT_ATOMS: atom_id res chain seq x y z
N MET A 1 59.98 47.44 -52.08
CA MET A 1 59.17 46.58 -51.19
C MET A 1 57.74 47.08 -51.17
N LYS A 2 56.75 46.26 -51.52
CA LYS A 2 55.32 46.57 -51.35
C LYS A 2 54.71 45.51 -50.45
N ASN A 3 54.13 45.97 -49.34
CA ASN A 3 53.69 45.18 -48.20
C ASN A 3 52.46 44.34 -48.59
N LYS A 4 52.52 43.00 -48.45
CA LYS A 4 51.35 42.13 -48.66
C LYS A 4 50.42 42.28 -47.46
N LYS A 5 49.19 42.73 -47.70
CA LYS A 5 48.13 42.81 -46.70
C LYS A 5 47.49 41.42 -46.58
N GLU A 6 47.81 40.68 -45.52
CA GLU A 6 47.13 39.43 -45.22
C GLU A 6 45.70 39.73 -44.78
N VAL A 7 44.72 39.36 -45.62
CA VAL A 7 43.31 39.42 -45.24
C VAL A 7 42.99 38.13 -44.50
N TYR A 8 42.98 38.19 -43.17
CA TYR A 8 42.51 37.08 -42.33
C TYR A 8 40.98 37.12 -42.30
N GLY A 9 40.37 36.59 -43.35
CA GLY A 9 38.93 36.47 -43.50
C GLY A 9 38.59 35.07 -43.99
N PHE A 10 37.88 34.30 -43.16
CA PHE A 10 37.38 32.97 -43.49
C PHE A 10 36.62 33.04 -44.82
N ARG A 11 37.16 32.42 -45.88
CA ARG A 11 36.45 32.32 -47.17
C ARG A 11 35.10 31.67 -46.87
N LYS A 12 33.99 32.33 -47.22
CA LYS A 12 32.63 31.79 -47.09
C LYS A 12 32.46 30.54 -47.97
N SER A 13 33.06 29.44 -47.56
CA SER A 13 32.78 28.11 -48.07
C SER A 13 31.37 27.75 -47.59
N LYS A 14 30.47 27.44 -48.52
CA LYS A 14 29.12 26.93 -48.19
C LYS A 14 29.18 25.64 -47.36
N VAL A 15 30.27 24.88 -47.47
CA VAL A 15 30.50 23.62 -46.74
C VAL A 15 30.77 23.86 -45.25
N ALA A 16 31.43 24.98 -44.90
CA ALA A 16 31.76 25.27 -43.50
C ALA A 16 30.56 25.73 -42.68
N LYS A 17 29.53 26.31 -43.31
CA LYS A 17 28.30 26.73 -42.61
C LYS A 17 27.40 25.55 -42.23
N THR A 18 27.38 24.49 -43.04
CA THR A 18 26.57 23.30 -42.76
C THR A 18 27.24 22.35 -41.77
N LEU A 19 28.58 22.41 -41.62
CA LEU A 19 29.30 21.53 -40.71
C LEU A 19 29.01 21.84 -39.23
N CYS A 20 28.95 23.12 -38.85
CA CYS A 20 28.68 23.51 -37.45
C CYS A 20 27.24 23.20 -37.03
N GLY A 21 26.27 23.35 -37.95
CA GLY A 21 24.86 23.03 -37.68
C GLY A 21 24.58 21.53 -37.56
N ALA A 22 25.25 20.70 -38.37
CA ALA A 22 25.07 19.25 -38.33
C ALA A 22 25.63 18.62 -37.04
N VAL A 23 26.79 19.11 -36.55
CA VAL A 23 27.42 18.55 -35.33
C VAL A 23 26.64 18.93 -34.06
N LEU A 24 26.09 20.16 -33.98
CA LEU A 24 25.26 20.56 -32.83
C LEU A 24 23.84 19.96 -32.90
N GLY A 25 23.28 19.75 -34.10
CA GLY A 25 21.94 19.20 -34.28
C GLY A 25 21.83 17.73 -33.90
N THR A 26 22.83 16.91 -34.20
CA THR A 26 22.83 15.48 -33.81
C THR A 26 23.12 15.27 -32.33
N ALA A 27 23.90 16.15 -31.70
CA ALA A 27 24.16 16.07 -30.26
C ALA A 27 22.88 16.29 -29.46
N LEU A 28 22.06 17.30 -29.80
CA LEU A 28 20.80 17.57 -29.09
C LEU A 28 19.79 16.41 -29.22
N ILE A 29 19.73 15.72 -30.36
CA ILE A 29 18.83 14.59 -30.54
C ILE A 29 19.31 13.36 -29.73
N ALA A 30 20.62 13.12 -29.66
CA ALA A 30 21.19 12.06 -28.82
C ALA A 30 21.02 12.30 -27.30
N PHE A 31 20.92 13.56 -26.87
CA PHE A 31 20.59 13.92 -25.48
C PHE A 31 19.08 13.99 -25.22
N ALA A 32 18.24 14.22 -26.24
CA ALA A 32 16.78 14.21 -26.09
C ALA A 32 16.24 12.82 -25.75
N ASP A 33 16.79 11.76 -26.35
CA ASP A 33 16.45 10.36 -25.99
C ASP A 33 16.98 9.94 -24.61
N LYS A 34 17.84 10.75 -23.98
CA LYS A 34 18.40 10.49 -22.65
C LYS A 34 17.84 11.40 -21.56
N ALA A 35 17.05 12.41 -21.91
CA ALA A 35 16.54 13.42 -20.98
C ALA A 35 15.00 13.46 -20.85
N VAL A 36 14.32 12.41 -21.30
CA VAL A 36 12.99 12.04 -20.78
C VAL A 36 13.18 10.87 -19.82
N PHE A 37 14.03 11.07 -18.81
CA PHE A 37 13.67 10.51 -17.52
C PHE A 37 12.61 11.46 -17.01
N ALA A 38 11.36 11.01 -17.09
CA ALA A 38 10.37 11.51 -16.16
C ALA A 38 11.04 11.55 -14.78
N ASP A 39 10.61 12.49 -13.97
CA ASP A 39 10.76 12.44 -12.53
C ASP A 39 10.00 11.18 -12.04
N GLU A 40 10.51 10.01 -12.42
CA GLU A 40 10.18 8.72 -11.85
C GLU A 40 10.78 8.86 -10.47
N VAL A 41 9.94 9.40 -9.57
CA VAL A 41 10.00 9.19 -8.14
C VAL A 41 10.67 7.86 -8.00
N THR A 42 11.92 7.88 -7.57
CA THR A 42 12.61 6.67 -7.20
C THR A 42 11.86 6.25 -5.96
N GLU A 43 10.73 5.57 -6.17
CA GLU A 43 9.94 4.96 -5.14
C GLU A 43 10.95 4.11 -4.44
N THR A 44 11.34 4.58 -3.26
CA THR A 44 12.15 3.81 -2.37
C THR A 44 11.23 2.65 -2.06
N THR A 45 11.35 1.59 -2.85
CA THR A 45 10.75 0.30 -2.58
C THR A 45 11.56 -0.21 -1.40
N SER A 46 11.27 0.37 -0.24
CA SER A 46 11.48 -0.26 1.04
C SER A 46 10.61 -1.50 0.96
N THR A 47 11.16 -2.57 0.39
CA THR A 47 10.70 -3.93 0.54
C THR A 47 10.86 -4.29 2.02
N SER A 48 10.11 -3.62 2.87
CA SER A 48 9.69 -4.19 4.14
C SER A 48 8.57 -5.14 3.72
N THR A 49 8.95 -6.38 3.40
CA THR A 49 8.07 -7.54 3.24
C THR A 49 7.39 -7.86 4.57
N VAL A 50 6.72 -6.87 5.16
CA VAL A 50 5.57 -7.15 6.00
C VAL A 50 4.50 -7.50 4.99
N GLU A 51 4.20 -8.78 4.88
CA GLU A 51 3.03 -9.27 4.15
C GLU A 51 1.78 -8.67 4.83
N VAL A 52 1.46 -7.43 4.51
CA VAL A 52 0.23 -6.79 4.96
C VAL A 52 -0.88 -7.43 4.14
N ALA A 53 -1.53 -8.43 4.70
CA ALA A 53 -2.81 -8.91 4.19
C ALA A 53 -3.76 -7.71 4.22
N THR A 54 -4.09 -7.15 3.06
CA THR A 54 -5.02 -6.02 2.94
C THR A 54 -6.43 -6.53 2.66
N THR A 55 -7.45 -5.79 3.09
CA THR A 55 -8.86 -6.19 3.01
C THR A 55 -9.50 -5.91 1.64
N GLY A 56 -8.70 -5.63 0.60
CA GLY A 56 -9.19 -5.12 -0.69
C GLY A 56 -9.72 -3.67 -0.65
N ASN A 57 -9.79 -3.07 0.54
CA ASN A 57 -10.08 -1.66 0.75
C ASN A 57 -8.80 -0.82 0.58
N PRO A 58 -8.77 0.24 -0.24
CA PRO A 58 -7.64 1.14 -0.36
C PRO A 58 -7.56 2.11 0.85
N ALA A 59 -7.43 1.56 2.06
CA ALA A 59 -7.30 2.35 3.27
C ALA A 59 -5.92 3.02 3.33
N THR A 60 -5.92 4.34 3.56
CA THR A 60 -4.68 5.13 3.71
C THR A 60 -4.11 5.09 5.15
N ASN A 61 -4.83 4.47 6.08
CA ASN A 61 -4.45 4.28 7.47
C ASN A 61 -5.08 2.98 7.99
N LEU A 62 -4.34 2.22 8.81
CA LEU A 62 -4.73 0.90 9.33
C LEU A 62 -5.10 -0.11 8.21
N PRO A 63 -4.17 -0.44 7.30
CA PRO A 63 -4.43 -1.32 6.16
C PRO A 63 -4.52 -2.81 6.53
N GLU A 64 -4.16 -3.17 7.77
CA GLU A 64 -4.04 -4.56 8.20
C GLU A 64 -5.43 -5.24 8.22
N ALA A 65 -5.51 -6.42 7.63
CA ALA A 65 -6.68 -7.28 7.75
C ALA A 65 -6.86 -7.76 9.20
N GLN A 66 -8.10 -8.16 9.50
CA GLN A 66 -8.43 -8.76 10.78
C GLN A 66 -7.58 -10.02 10.98
N GLY A 67 -6.85 -10.08 12.10
CA GLY A 67 -6.05 -11.24 12.48
C GLY A 67 -6.90 -12.44 12.92
N GLU A 68 -6.22 -13.57 13.13
CA GLU A 68 -6.85 -14.78 13.65
C GLU A 68 -7.52 -14.55 15.01
N MET A 69 -8.68 -15.16 15.19
CA MET A 69 -9.39 -15.12 16.47
C MET A 69 -8.60 -15.89 17.53
N SER A 70 -8.51 -15.33 18.75
CA SER A 70 -7.85 -16.01 19.86
C SER A 70 -8.53 -17.34 20.19
N GLN A 71 -7.77 -18.30 20.71
CA GLN A 71 -8.31 -19.60 21.09
C GLN A 71 -9.46 -19.48 22.10
N VAL A 72 -9.32 -18.61 23.10
CA VAL A 72 -10.36 -18.35 24.11
C VAL A 72 -11.64 -17.81 23.47
N ALA A 73 -11.53 -16.93 22.47
CA ALA A 73 -12.68 -16.42 21.75
C ALA A 73 -13.34 -17.52 20.88
N LYS A 74 -12.54 -18.37 20.22
CA LYS A 74 -13.05 -19.53 19.45
C LYS A 74 -13.83 -20.49 20.37
N GLU A 75 -13.28 -20.83 21.53
CA GLU A 75 -13.91 -21.73 22.51
C GLU A 75 -15.18 -21.13 23.12
N SER A 76 -15.17 -19.83 23.44
CA SER A 76 -16.33 -19.12 23.98
C SER A 76 -17.47 -19.08 22.96
N GLN A 77 -17.18 -18.75 21.70
CA GLN A 77 -18.18 -18.74 20.63
C GLN A 77 -18.72 -20.15 20.33
N ALA A 78 -17.86 -21.18 20.37
CA ALA A 78 -18.29 -22.56 20.18
C ALA A 78 -19.26 -23.06 21.27
N LYS A 79 -19.14 -22.52 22.49
CA LYS A 79 -20.01 -22.85 23.63
C LYS A 79 -21.18 -21.88 23.80
N ALA A 80 -21.37 -20.93 22.88
CA ALA A 80 -22.47 -19.97 22.97
C ALA A 80 -23.83 -20.67 23.12
N GLY A 81 -24.61 -20.25 24.11
CA GLY A 81 -25.92 -20.85 24.42
C GLY A 81 -25.88 -22.13 25.25
N SER A 82 -24.69 -22.71 25.48
CA SER A 82 -24.52 -23.80 26.45
C SER A 82 -24.72 -23.27 27.86
N LYS A 83 -25.36 -24.06 28.72
CA LYS A 83 -25.52 -23.77 30.15
C LYS A 83 -24.93 -24.91 30.94
N ASP A 84 -24.04 -24.59 31.86
CA ASP A 84 -23.40 -25.61 32.72
C ASP A 84 -24.28 -26.00 33.90
N SER A 85 -25.25 -25.17 34.27
CA SER A 85 -26.17 -25.40 35.39
C SER A 85 -27.40 -24.50 35.30
N ALA A 86 -28.44 -24.86 36.06
CA ALA A 86 -29.62 -24.04 36.29
C ALA A 86 -29.66 -23.62 37.77
N LEU A 87 -30.23 -22.44 38.04
CA LEU A 87 -30.56 -22.02 39.40
C LEU A 87 -31.95 -22.59 39.74
N PRO A 88 -32.08 -23.51 40.71
CA PRO A 88 -33.39 -24.02 41.10
C PRO A 88 -34.20 -22.91 41.77
N VAL A 89 -35.48 -22.83 41.43
CA VAL A 89 -36.44 -21.95 42.08
C VAL A 89 -37.42 -22.84 42.82
N GLU A 90 -37.38 -22.79 44.15
CA GLU A 90 -38.27 -23.57 45.01
C GLU A 90 -39.54 -22.78 45.33
N VAL A 91 -40.67 -23.48 45.35
CA VAL A 91 -41.97 -22.95 45.76
C VAL A 91 -42.40 -23.70 47.01
N SER A 92 -42.98 -23.00 47.98
CA SER A 92 -43.40 -23.60 49.25
C SER A 92 -44.43 -24.72 49.03
N SER A 93 -44.18 -25.91 49.58
CA SER A 93 -45.12 -27.03 49.61
C SER A 93 -46.00 -27.06 50.86
N ALA A 94 -45.85 -26.10 51.77
CA ALA A 94 -46.43 -26.17 53.12
C ALA A 94 -47.96 -26.39 53.14
N ASP A 95 -48.70 -25.75 52.24
CA ASP A 95 -50.16 -25.90 52.15
C ASP A 95 -50.56 -27.28 51.62
N LEU A 96 -49.79 -27.84 50.69
CA LEU A 96 -49.98 -29.19 50.17
C LEU A 96 -49.66 -30.24 51.25
N ASP A 97 -48.54 -30.07 51.96
CA ASP A 97 -48.12 -30.97 53.02
C ASP A 97 -49.14 -31.01 54.16
N LYS A 98 -49.71 -29.85 54.51
CA LYS A 98 -50.81 -29.75 55.47
C LYS A 98 -52.06 -30.47 54.99
N ALA A 99 -52.49 -30.23 53.75
CA ALA A 99 -53.69 -30.88 53.20
C ALA A 99 -53.57 -32.42 53.17
N VAL A 100 -52.38 -32.95 52.88
CA VAL A 100 -52.10 -34.40 52.91
C VAL A 100 -52.16 -34.96 54.33
N ALA A 101 -51.67 -34.23 55.32
CA ALA A 101 -51.73 -34.66 56.71
C ALA A 101 -53.18 -34.67 57.23
N ASP A 102 -53.98 -33.66 56.90
CA ASP A 102 -55.38 -33.54 57.33
C ASP A 102 -56.29 -34.60 56.70
N ALA A 103 -55.88 -35.19 55.56
CA ALA A 103 -56.64 -36.24 54.85
C ALA A 103 -56.30 -37.68 55.28
N LYS A 104 -55.31 -37.87 56.16
CA LYS A 104 -54.91 -39.18 56.71
C LYS A 104 -55.59 -39.48 58.03
#